data_AF-A0A2G6URM6-F1
#
_entry.id   AF-A0A2G6URM6-F1
#
_cell.length_a   1.000
_cell.length_b   1.000
_cell.length_c   1.000
_cell.angle_alpha   90.00
_cell.angle_beta   90.00
_cell.angle_gamma   90.00
#
_symmetry.space_group_name_H-M   'P 1'
#
loop_
_entity.id
_entity.type
_entity.pdbx_description
1 polymer ?
#
loop_
_entity_poly.entity_id
_entity_poly.type
_entity_poly.pdbx_seq_one_letter_code
_entity_poly.pdbx_strand_id
1 'polypeptide(L)'
;MIIDKEEIRKKKKKLDDCKAFLKKEFIGIDKIIDDLMEYIQIWYLMPEILTRPVVINLWGMTGVGKTDLVRKTVRFLEFQNRFVEIELSNSDETSWSKSVSDIFQSNRLNDEKPSIVLFDEIQRFNTIDPDGTPVPQTKFTDFWELLSDGRLSRRERDDLEHYLFSYLLRKKENDRRKKDGETEVEENPYLNLWDAKELKKYLSMEDDVMSIIDMKEEDMIKLILKKQKEKKIYEPVDYSKMLIIISGNLDEAFQMSRETSEADIDANIYHAFTKKITVVDIKNALSRKFRPEQVARFGNIHMIYFSLKTEDFQQLIQREINNLKTKTKSKFGISLKINKNINDLIYRNGVFPVQGVRPVFSSVVDILDTNLSKFLFEAIINDDKTIEVDYLVQQKTISGKVGERKIDIPYTGRIDSIRQSNQQDAVANISVHECGHAVSYMLYTGFAPLQLKSKVASSYAAGFTFPHQIHDTKESLLDRIKIYLAGGIAEEIVFGEHNASIGRSHDREQATILATDYIRKYGFDEEYQAAYSLEDYPHRMQHDITDKKIEKLIQDLAKKTREDLMLHLDLLKDMSIELSKKGSMLPKEIYSTAKKHKLEVSIKEEGYLHIAAYHKMLEQ
;
A
#
# COMPACT_ATOMS: atom_id res chain seq x y z
N MET A 1 -31.93 6.00 -27.30
CA MET A 1 -31.24 7.02 -26.47
C MET A 1 -30.51 7.97 -27.41
N ILE A 2 -30.87 9.25 -27.43
CA ILE A 2 -30.19 10.25 -28.28
C ILE A 2 -28.97 10.72 -27.50
N ILE A 3 -27.78 10.30 -27.93
CA ILE A 3 -26.52 10.68 -27.30
C ILE A 3 -26.15 12.09 -27.79
N ASP A 4 -26.11 13.07 -26.89
CA ASP A 4 -25.65 14.42 -27.20
C ASP A 4 -24.12 14.42 -27.38
N LYS A 5 -23.69 14.58 -28.63
CA LYS A 5 -22.26 14.61 -29.00
C LYS A 5 -21.55 15.86 -28.47
N GLU A 6 -22.25 16.97 -28.26
CA GLU A 6 -21.65 18.18 -27.68
C GLU A 6 -21.40 18.01 -26.18
N GLU A 7 -22.36 17.44 -25.46
CA GLU A 7 -22.22 17.16 -24.02
C GLU A 7 -21.05 16.19 -23.77
N ILE A 8 -20.93 15.12 -24.57
CA ILE A 8 -19.81 14.18 -24.49
C ILE A 8 -18.47 14.89 -24.74
N ARG A 9 -18.37 15.77 -25.75
CA ARG A 9 -17.14 16.52 -26.01
C ARG A 9 -16.77 17.44 -24.85
N LYS A 10 -17.75 18.10 -24.23
CA LYS A 10 -17.54 18.94 -23.04
C LYS A 10 -17.04 18.11 -21.85
N LYS A 11 -17.70 16.98 -21.56
CA LYS A 11 -17.27 16.07 -20.48
C LYS A 11 -15.87 15.49 -20.75
N LYS A 12 -15.57 15.11 -21.99
CA LYS A 12 -14.24 14.61 -22.36
C LYS A 12 -13.15 15.65 -22.12
N LYS A 13 -13.39 16.89 -22.54
CA LYS A 13 -12.47 18.00 -22.26
C LYS A 13 -12.27 18.21 -20.75
N LYS A 14 -13.35 18.18 -19.96
CA LYS A 14 -13.25 18.30 -18.49
C LYS A 14 -12.43 17.17 -17.87
N LEU A 15 -12.53 15.95 -18.41
CA LEU A 15 -11.72 14.81 -17.98
C LEU A 15 -10.24 14.99 -18.34
N ASP A 16 -9.94 15.47 -19.55
CA ASP A 16 -8.57 15.79 -19.98
C ASP A 16 -7.94 16.92 -19.15
N ASP A 17 -8.75 17.95 -18.80
CA ASP A 17 -8.34 19.04 -17.92
C ASP A 17 -8.09 18.53 -16.48
N CYS A 18 -8.92 17.61 -15.99
CA CYS A 18 -8.75 16.94 -14.70
C CYS A 18 -7.43 16.17 -14.67
N LYS A 19 -7.17 15.37 -15.71
CA LYS A 19 -5.92 14.63 -15.88
C LYS A 19 -4.70 15.54 -15.81
N ALA A 20 -4.71 16.66 -16.54
CA ALA A 20 -3.62 17.63 -16.54
C ALA A 20 -3.46 18.33 -15.18
N PHE A 21 -4.55 18.59 -14.47
CA PHE A 21 -4.53 19.11 -13.10
C PHE A 21 -3.89 18.10 -12.13
N LEU A 22 -4.31 16.84 -12.16
CA LEU A 22 -3.78 15.80 -11.27
C LEU A 22 -2.28 15.56 -11.49
N LYS A 23 -1.80 15.55 -12.74
CA LYS A 23 -0.35 15.42 -13.03
C LYS A 23 0.51 16.60 -12.54
N LYS A 24 -0.10 17.76 -12.26
CA LYS A 24 0.60 18.87 -11.59
C LYS A 24 0.59 18.73 -10.06
N GLU A 25 -0.47 18.14 -9.52
CA GLU A 25 -0.69 17.98 -8.09
C GLU A 25 0.04 16.77 -7.50
N PHE A 26 0.32 15.75 -8.30
CA PHE A 26 1.01 14.54 -7.88
C PHE A 26 2.36 14.40 -8.57
N ILE A 27 3.29 13.68 -7.93
CA ILE A 27 4.64 13.41 -8.44
C ILE A 27 4.83 11.89 -8.43
N GLY A 28 5.39 11.33 -9.50
CA GLY A 28 5.78 9.92 -9.59
C GLY A 28 4.64 8.93 -9.86
N ILE A 29 3.39 9.39 -10.05
CA ILE A 29 2.21 8.52 -10.29
C ILE A 29 1.47 8.81 -11.59
N ASP A 30 2.13 9.44 -12.57
CA ASP A 30 1.52 9.83 -13.86
C ASP A 30 0.79 8.69 -14.57
N LYS A 31 1.39 7.50 -14.59
CA LYS A 31 0.79 6.32 -15.20
C LYS A 31 -0.51 5.91 -14.51
N ILE A 32 -0.56 5.98 -13.18
CA ILE A 32 -1.77 5.68 -12.41
C ILE A 32 -2.86 6.70 -12.72
N ILE A 33 -2.50 7.98 -12.88
CA ILE A 33 -3.46 9.02 -13.30
C ILE A 33 -3.96 8.74 -14.71
N ASP A 34 -3.08 8.37 -15.64
CA ASP A 34 -3.44 8.01 -17.02
C ASP A 34 -4.45 6.85 -17.04
N ASP A 35 -4.11 5.76 -16.37
CA ASP A 35 -4.90 4.54 -16.27
C ASP A 35 -6.26 4.83 -15.59
N LEU A 36 -6.29 5.60 -14.49
CA LEU A 36 -7.53 5.94 -13.78
C LEU A 36 -8.48 6.71 -14.70
N MET A 37 -7.98 7.72 -15.40
CA MET A 37 -8.78 8.54 -16.31
C MET A 37 -9.36 7.71 -17.46
N GLU A 38 -8.60 6.73 -17.96
CA GLU A 38 -9.06 5.78 -18.98
C GLU A 38 -10.19 4.89 -18.45
N TYR A 39 -10.03 4.28 -17.27
CA TYR A 39 -11.04 3.39 -16.69
C TYR A 39 -12.35 4.12 -16.33
N ILE A 40 -12.28 5.37 -15.87
CA ILE A 40 -13.49 6.15 -15.55
C ILE A 40 -14.10 6.85 -16.77
N GLN A 41 -13.41 6.85 -17.94
CA GLN A 41 -13.84 7.60 -19.10
C GLN A 41 -15.25 7.20 -19.56
N ILE A 42 -15.51 5.90 -19.71
CA ILE A 42 -16.82 5.42 -20.17
C ILE A 42 -17.90 5.76 -19.14
N TRP A 43 -17.62 5.54 -17.86
CA TRP A 43 -18.52 5.87 -16.76
C TRP A 43 -18.88 7.36 -16.73
N TYR A 44 -17.91 8.24 -16.94
CA TYR A 44 -18.13 9.69 -16.88
C TYR A 44 -18.85 10.23 -18.13
N LEU A 45 -18.49 9.74 -19.32
CA LEU A 45 -19.03 10.23 -20.58
C LEU A 45 -20.39 9.64 -20.91
N MET A 46 -20.58 8.34 -20.65
CA MET A 46 -21.70 7.55 -21.13
C MET A 46 -22.14 6.49 -20.10
N PRO A 47 -22.54 6.89 -18.87
CA PRO A 47 -22.90 5.94 -17.82
C PRO A 47 -24.09 5.04 -18.21
N GLU A 48 -24.93 5.48 -19.14
CA GLU A 48 -26.15 4.76 -19.56
C GLU A 48 -25.88 3.47 -20.35
N ILE A 49 -24.63 3.27 -20.82
CA ILE A 49 -24.21 2.03 -21.47
C ILE A 49 -23.84 0.97 -20.43
N LEU A 50 -23.56 1.37 -19.20
CA LEU A 50 -23.12 0.45 -18.15
C LEU A 50 -24.28 -0.43 -17.68
N THR A 51 -24.04 -1.74 -17.68
CA THR A 51 -24.96 -2.73 -17.11
C THR A 51 -24.52 -3.21 -15.74
N ARG A 52 -23.33 -2.81 -15.28
CA ARG A 52 -22.71 -3.15 -14.00
C ARG A 52 -21.82 -2.00 -13.53
N PRO A 53 -21.63 -1.81 -12.21
CA PRO A 53 -20.75 -0.80 -11.69
C PRO A 53 -19.31 -1.00 -12.18
N VAL A 54 -18.60 0.11 -12.35
CA VAL A 54 -17.15 0.07 -12.63
C VAL A 54 -16.42 -0.06 -11.30
N VAL A 55 -15.69 -1.16 -11.11
CA VAL A 55 -14.91 -1.43 -9.89
C VAL A 55 -13.42 -1.21 -10.18
N ILE A 56 -12.80 -0.28 -9.46
CA ILE A 56 -11.37 0.06 -9.57
C ILE A 56 -10.70 -0.17 -8.22
N ASN A 57 -9.65 -0.97 -8.19
CA ASN A 57 -8.91 -1.24 -6.96
C ASN A 57 -7.57 -0.51 -6.97
N LEU A 58 -7.31 0.26 -5.92
CA LEU A 58 -6.10 1.03 -5.68
C LEU A 58 -5.29 0.35 -4.57
N TRP A 59 -4.16 -0.24 -4.93
CA TRP A 59 -3.26 -0.94 -4.00
C TRP A 59 -1.97 -0.19 -3.87
N GLY A 60 -1.46 -0.05 -2.65
CA GLY A 60 -0.18 0.61 -2.41
C GLY A 60 0.04 0.84 -0.94
N MET A 61 1.24 1.28 -0.57
CA MET A 61 1.57 1.52 0.82
C MET A 61 0.77 2.70 1.40
N THR A 62 0.81 2.82 2.72
CA THR A 62 0.24 3.96 3.42
C THR A 62 0.91 5.26 2.94
N GLY A 63 0.11 6.30 2.70
CA GLY A 63 0.65 7.63 2.42
C GLY A 63 1.21 7.83 1.00
N VAL A 64 0.93 6.96 0.03
CA VAL A 64 1.30 7.15 -1.40
C VAL A 64 0.30 8.00 -2.21
N GLY A 65 -0.79 8.46 -1.58
CA GLY A 65 -1.74 9.39 -2.20
C GLY A 65 -3.01 8.78 -2.82
N LYS A 66 -3.32 7.50 -2.57
CA LYS A 66 -4.52 6.81 -3.10
C LYS A 66 -5.82 7.58 -2.83
N THR A 67 -6.15 7.81 -1.56
CA THR A 67 -7.36 8.53 -1.13
C THR A 67 -7.36 9.97 -1.63
N ASP A 68 -6.22 10.65 -1.61
CA ASP A 68 -6.11 12.05 -2.06
C ASP A 68 -6.34 12.19 -3.58
N LEU A 69 -5.88 11.22 -4.38
CA LEU A 69 -6.14 11.18 -5.82
C LEU A 69 -7.64 11.11 -6.11
N VAL A 70 -8.36 10.24 -5.40
CA VAL A 70 -9.81 10.09 -5.54
C VAL A 70 -10.51 11.38 -5.12
N ARG A 71 -10.21 11.93 -3.94
CA ARG A 71 -10.83 13.16 -3.43
C ARG A 71 -10.61 14.35 -4.36
N LYS A 72 -9.40 14.54 -4.90
CA LYS A 72 -9.10 15.61 -5.86
C LYS A 72 -9.84 15.39 -7.20
N THR A 73 -9.94 14.14 -7.67
CA THR A 73 -10.71 13.80 -8.87
C THR A 73 -12.18 14.13 -8.70
N VAL A 74 -12.80 13.67 -7.61
CA VAL A 74 -14.20 13.97 -7.27
C VAL A 74 -14.44 15.47 -7.20
N ARG A 75 -13.52 16.21 -6.56
CA ARG A 75 -13.62 17.67 -6.41
C ARG A 75 -13.57 18.38 -7.76
N PHE A 76 -12.66 17.97 -8.64
CA PHE A 76 -12.48 18.59 -9.96
C PHE A 76 -13.64 18.28 -10.90
N LEU A 77 -14.15 17.05 -10.86
CA LEU A 77 -15.28 16.63 -11.70
C LEU A 77 -16.63 17.15 -11.19
N GLU A 78 -16.67 17.75 -10.00
CA GLU A 78 -17.85 18.31 -9.31
C GLU A 78 -18.87 17.24 -8.84
N PHE A 79 -18.35 16.11 -8.34
CA PHE A 79 -19.16 14.98 -7.87
C PHE A 79 -19.33 14.92 -6.34
N GLN A 80 -18.94 15.95 -5.59
CA GLN A 80 -18.94 15.95 -4.12
C GLN A 80 -20.31 15.64 -3.52
N ASN A 81 -21.39 16.14 -4.14
CA ASN A 81 -22.77 15.91 -3.67
C ASN A 81 -23.26 14.47 -3.91
N ARG A 82 -22.50 13.66 -4.65
CA ARG A 82 -22.81 12.27 -5.01
C ARG A 82 -21.60 11.35 -4.78
N PHE A 83 -20.78 11.72 -3.80
CA PHE A 83 -19.60 10.98 -3.36
C PHE A 83 -19.78 10.56 -1.91
N VAL A 84 -19.49 9.29 -1.61
CA VAL A 84 -19.44 8.79 -0.24
C VAL A 84 -18.15 8.01 -0.01
N GLU A 85 -17.55 8.22 1.15
CA GLU A 85 -16.35 7.52 1.61
C GLU A 85 -16.74 6.61 2.77
N ILE A 86 -16.34 5.34 2.70
CA ILE A 86 -16.73 4.29 3.63
C ILE A 86 -15.47 3.55 4.07
N GLU A 87 -15.21 3.51 5.38
CA GLU A 87 -14.22 2.60 5.96
C GLU A 87 -14.95 1.34 6.47
N LEU A 88 -14.54 0.17 5.98
CA LEU A 88 -15.10 -1.11 6.43
C LEU A 88 -14.25 -1.65 7.60
N SER A 89 -14.91 -2.01 8.70
CA SER A 89 -14.26 -2.60 9.88
C SER A 89 -15.13 -3.69 10.49
N ASN A 90 -14.48 -4.68 11.12
CA ASN A 90 -15.17 -5.75 11.85
C ASN A 90 -15.41 -5.41 13.33
N SER A 91 -14.65 -4.48 13.89
CA SER A 91 -14.58 -4.21 15.34
C SER A 91 -15.39 -3.00 15.82
N ASP A 92 -15.94 -2.17 14.92
CA ASP A 92 -16.64 -0.95 15.33
C ASP A 92 -18.10 -1.23 15.75
N GLU A 93 -18.27 -1.43 17.05
CA GLU A 93 -19.59 -1.46 17.72
C GLU A 93 -20.28 -0.09 17.78
N THR A 94 -19.57 1.00 17.49
CA THR A 94 -20.02 2.40 17.70
C THR A 94 -20.67 3.06 16.48
N SER A 95 -20.62 2.44 15.30
CA SER A 95 -21.26 2.97 14.09
C SER A 95 -22.72 2.51 13.97
N TRP A 96 -23.64 3.49 13.96
CA TRP A 96 -25.09 3.32 13.82
C TRP A 96 -25.52 2.66 12.49
N SER A 97 -24.70 2.70 11.45
CA SER A 97 -25.01 2.06 10.16
C SER A 97 -24.72 0.56 10.23
N LYS A 98 -25.68 -0.27 9.83
CA LYS A 98 -25.59 -1.74 9.90
C LYS A 98 -25.20 -2.38 8.57
N SER A 99 -25.15 -1.61 7.48
CA SER A 99 -24.92 -2.10 6.12
C SER A 99 -24.43 -0.99 5.18
N VAL A 100 -23.94 -1.35 3.99
CA VAL A 100 -23.59 -0.39 2.93
C VAL A 100 -24.84 0.34 2.43
N SER A 101 -25.96 -0.38 2.29
CA SER A 101 -27.24 0.20 1.87
C SER A 101 -27.71 1.33 2.80
N ASP A 102 -27.55 1.20 4.11
CA ASP A 102 -27.92 2.25 5.08
C ASP A 102 -27.11 3.54 4.87
N ILE A 103 -25.82 3.38 4.56
CA ILE A 103 -24.92 4.50 4.30
C ILE A 103 -25.32 5.20 2.99
N PHE A 104 -25.62 4.46 1.93
CA PHE A 104 -26.08 5.03 0.67
C PHE A 104 -27.41 5.78 0.83
N GLN A 105 -28.33 5.24 1.60
CA GLN A 105 -29.63 5.87 1.84
C GLN A 105 -29.49 7.19 2.61
N SER A 106 -28.66 7.21 3.66
CA SER A 106 -28.39 8.45 4.43
C SER A 106 -27.71 9.54 3.61
N ASN A 107 -26.96 9.15 2.56
CA ASN A 107 -26.28 10.05 1.63
C ASN A 107 -27.07 10.29 0.32
N ARG A 108 -28.34 9.85 0.24
CA ARG A 108 -29.23 10.04 -0.93
C ARG A 108 -28.68 9.47 -2.25
N LEU A 109 -28.03 8.30 -2.18
CA LEU A 109 -27.48 7.61 -3.36
C LEU A 109 -28.41 6.51 -3.92
N ASN A 110 -29.65 6.39 -3.41
CA ASN A 110 -30.59 5.32 -3.79
C ASN A 110 -31.44 5.61 -5.05
N ASP A 111 -30.93 6.42 -5.99
CA ASP A 111 -31.71 6.95 -7.13
C ASP A 111 -31.19 6.54 -8.52
N GLU A 112 -30.42 5.44 -8.63
CA GLU A 112 -29.82 4.86 -9.85
C GLU A 112 -28.93 5.81 -10.69
N LYS A 113 -28.77 7.07 -10.26
CA LYS A 113 -27.98 8.08 -10.95
C LYS A 113 -26.49 7.88 -10.71
N PRO A 114 -25.63 8.34 -11.65
CA PRO A 114 -24.18 8.25 -11.51
C PRO A 114 -23.70 8.79 -10.16
N SER A 115 -22.90 8.00 -9.47
CA SER A 115 -22.38 8.30 -8.12
C SER A 115 -21.02 7.62 -7.94
N ILE A 116 -20.24 8.10 -6.96
CA ILE A 116 -18.91 7.57 -6.66
C ILE A 116 -18.92 7.08 -5.21
N VAL A 117 -18.45 5.87 -4.97
CA VAL A 117 -18.15 5.37 -3.63
C VAL A 117 -16.65 5.04 -3.53
N LEU A 118 -16.03 5.46 -2.43
CA LEU A 118 -14.69 5.05 -2.04
C LEU A 118 -14.78 4.16 -0.80
N PHE A 119 -14.43 2.89 -0.95
CA PHE A 119 -14.15 2.00 0.17
C PHE A 119 -12.68 2.13 0.53
N ASP A 120 -12.36 2.91 1.58
CA ASP A 120 -10.98 3.14 1.99
C ASP A 120 -10.52 2.14 3.06
N GLU A 121 -9.21 1.92 3.15
CA GLU A 121 -8.56 1.07 4.14
C GLU A 121 -9.16 -0.35 4.25
N ILE A 122 -9.46 -0.99 3.11
CA ILE A 122 -10.11 -2.31 3.03
C ILE A 122 -9.41 -3.41 3.85
N GLN A 123 -8.11 -3.27 4.13
CA GLN A 123 -7.35 -4.20 4.96
C GLN A 123 -7.82 -4.28 6.43
N ARG A 124 -8.64 -3.32 6.89
CA ARG A 124 -9.31 -3.33 8.21
C ARG A 124 -10.53 -4.25 8.25
N PHE A 125 -10.99 -4.70 7.09
CA PHE A 125 -12.07 -5.67 6.94
C PHE A 125 -11.50 -7.02 6.50
N ASN A 126 -11.96 -8.09 7.14
CA ASN A 126 -11.56 -9.45 6.81
C ASN A 126 -12.74 -10.42 6.99
N THR A 127 -12.73 -11.50 6.24
CA THR A 127 -13.72 -12.59 6.34
C THR A 127 -13.04 -13.93 6.64
N ILE A 128 -11.72 -13.91 6.75
CA ILE A 128 -10.84 -14.99 7.16
C ILE A 128 -9.95 -14.43 8.28
N ASP A 129 -9.82 -15.18 9.37
CA ASP A 129 -8.94 -14.87 10.48
C ASP A 129 -7.49 -15.28 10.18
N PRO A 130 -6.47 -14.77 10.91
CA PRO A 130 -5.07 -15.06 10.62
C PRO A 130 -4.68 -16.54 10.64
N ASP A 131 -5.46 -17.38 11.31
CA ASP A 131 -5.30 -18.84 11.35
C ASP A 131 -5.96 -19.57 10.15
N GLY A 132 -6.58 -18.83 9.24
CA GLY A 132 -7.28 -19.34 8.06
C GLY A 132 -8.73 -19.72 8.31
N THR A 133 -9.25 -19.54 9.54
CA THR A 133 -10.66 -19.85 9.83
C THR A 133 -11.59 -18.77 9.30
N PRO A 134 -12.78 -19.11 8.77
CA PRO A 134 -13.69 -18.09 8.28
C PRO A 134 -14.40 -17.33 9.42
N VAL A 135 -14.47 -16.00 9.30
CA VAL A 135 -15.21 -15.14 10.24
C VAL A 135 -16.71 -15.48 10.15
N PRO A 136 -17.39 -15.83 11.27
CA PRO A 136 -18.77 -16.33 11.24
C PRO A 136 -19.81 -15.30 10.79
N GLN A 137 -19.64 -14.03 11.18
CA GLN A 137 -20.56 -12.95 10.86
C GLN A 137 -19.77 -11.67 10.60
N THR A 138 -20.03 -11.03 9.46
CA THR A 138 -19.46 -9.72 9.11
C THR A 138 -20.58 -8.69 8.97
N LYS A 139 -20.31 -7.45 9.37
CA LYS A 139 -21.31 -6.37 9.38
C LYS A 139 -21.76 -5.99 7.96
N PHE A 140 -20.81 -5.90 7.04
CA PHE A 140 -21.03 -5.42 5.67
C PHE A 140 -21.12 -6.58 4.67
N THR A 141 -22.00 -7.54 4.91
CA THR A 141 -22.23 -8.66 3.98
C THR A 141 -22.73 -8.21 2.61
N ASP A 142 -23.52 -7.13 2.58
CA ASP A 142 -24.09 -6.52 1.38
C ASP A 142 -23.04 -5.83 0.48
N PHE A 143 -21.84 -5.53 1.00
CA PHE A 143 -20.69 -5.10 0.20
C PHE A 143 -20.39 -6.09 -0.94
N TRP A 144 -20.43 -7.39 -0.65
CA TRP A 144 -20.15 -8.43 -1.64
C TRP A 144 -21.26 -8.57 -2.67
N GLU A 145 -22.50 -8.25 -2.30
CA GLU A 145 -23.65 -8.19 -3.21
C GLU A 145 -23.46 -7.06 -4.22
N LEU A 146 -23.13 -5.85 -3.71
CA LEU A 146 -22.83 -4.67 -4.53
C LEU A 146 -21.75 -4.94 -5.59
N LEU A 147 -20.64 -5.59 -5.21
CA LEU A 147 -19.55 -5.89 -6.15
C LEU A 147 -19.91 -6.95 -7.20
N SER A 148 -20.90 -7.79 -6.93
CA SER A 148 -21.24 -8.93 -7.80
C SER A 148 -22.11 -8.50 -8.99
N ASP A 149 -23.30 -7.97 -8.71
CA ASP A 149 -24.29 -7.62 -9.73
C ASP A 149 -24.69 -6.13 -9.71
N GLY A 150 -24.15 -5.35 -8.77
CA GLY A 150 -24.47 -3.93 -8.63
C GLY A 150 -25.86 -3.68 -8.07
N ARG A 151 -26.50 -4.65 -7.41
CA ARG A 151 -27.86 -4.51 -6.90
C ARG A 151 -27.91 -4.78 -5.41
N LEU A 152 -28.50 -3.84 -4.66
CA LEU A 152 -28.72 -4.05 -3.22
C LEU A 152 -30.20 -4.18 -2.92
N SER A 153 -30.54 -5.18 -2.11
CA SER A 153 -31.89 -5.40 -1.63
C SER A 153 -32.36 -4.26 -0.71
N ARG A 154 -33.59 -3.76 -0.91
CA ARG A 154 -34.21 -2.81 0.00
C ARG A 154 -34.64 -3.55 1.27
N ARG A 155 -33.99 -3.26 2.41
CA ARG A 155 -34.35 -3.80 3.73
C ARG A 155 -35.56 -3.10 4.38
N GLU A 156 -36.16 -2.14 3.67
CA GLU A 156 -37.28 -1.26 4.07
C GLU A 156 -38.63 -1.99 4.27
N ARG A 157 -38.66 -3.32 4.09
CA ARG A 157 -39.88 -4.14 4.14
C ARG A 157 -40.49 -4.16 5.53
N ASP A 158 -39.67 -4.37 6.56
CA ASP A 158 -40.18 -4.64 7.91
C ASP A 158 -40.74 -3.36 8.56
N ASP A 159 -40.12 -2.20 8.31
CA ASP A 159 -40.54 -0.92 8.90
C ASP A 159 -41.83 -0.38 8.28
N LEU A 160 -41.99 -0.50 6.95
CA LEU A 160 -43.24 -0.14 6.26
C LEU A 160 -44.40 -1.06 6.64
N GLU A 161 -44.15 -2.38 6.75
CA GLU A 161 -45.14 -3.33 7.24
C GLU A 161 -45.52 -3.01 8.68
N HIS A 162 -44.55 -2.72 9.56
CA HIS A 162 -44.79 -2.37 10.96
C HIS A 162 -45.62 -1.08 11.11
N TYR A 163 -45.32 -0.04 10.33
CA TYR A 163 -46.09 1.20 10.30
C TYR A 163 -47.53 0.95 9.83
N LEU A 164 -47.70 0.20 8.73
CA LEU A 164 -49.03 -0.15 8.20
C LEU A 164 -49.85 -0.97 9.20
N PHE A 165 -49.23 -1.97 9.85
CA PHE A 165 -49.90 -2.79 10.87
C PHE A 165 -50.28 -1.98 12.10
N SER A 166 -49.40 -1.10 12.57
CA SER A 166 -49.65 -0.23 13.73
C SER A 166 -50.83 0.70 13.48
N TYR A 167 -50.92 1.28 12.28
CA TYR A 167 -52.08 2.08 11.88
C TYR A 167 -53.36 1.24 11.81
N LEU A 168 -53.33 0.09 11.12
CA LEU A 168 -54.51 -0.75 10.95
C LEU A 168 -55.06 -1.24 12.30
N LEU A 169 -54.17 -1.53 13.25
CA LEU A 169 -54.53 -1.90 14.61
C LEU A 169 -55.20 -0.72 15.33
N ARG A 170 -54.60 0.48 15.28
CA ARG A 170 -55.14 1.71 15.88
C ARG A 170 -56.52 2.06 15.33
N LYS A 171 -56.70 1.97 14.01
CA LYS A 171 -57.98 2.19 13.33
C LYS A 171 -59.04 1.19 13.79
N LYS A 172 -58.69 -0.10 13.84
CA LYS A 172 -59.59 -1.17 14.30
C LYS A 172 -59.98 -0.99 15.77
N GLU A 173 -59.06 -0.53 16.61
CA GLU A 173 -59.31 -0.28 18.03
C GLU A 173 -60.21 0.95 18.23
N ASN A 174 -59.97 2.03 17.50
CA ASN A 174 -60.83 3.22 17.49
C ASN A 174 -62.25 2.90 16.98
N ASP A 175 -62.38 2.10 15.92
CA ASP A 175 -63.68 1.65 15.40
C ASP A 175 -64.44 0.79 16.41
N ARG A 176 -63.72 0.00 17.24
CA ARG A 176 -64.31 -0.78 18.34
C ARG A 176 -64.78 0.13 19.48
N ARG A 177 -63.94 1.07 19.92
CA ARG A 177 -64.29 2.04 20.97
C ARG A 177 -65.49 2.92 20.59
N LYS A 178 -65.57 3.34 19.32
CA LYS A 178 -66.74 4.05 18.76
C LYS A 178 -68.01 3.20 18.78
N LYS A 179 -67.91 1.88 18.55
CA LYS A 179 -69.04 0.94 18.67
C LYS A 179 -69.45 0.70 20.12
N ASP A 180 -68.50 0.77 21.05
CA ASP A 180 -68.72 0.59 22.49
C ASP A 180 -69.21 1.90 23.17
N GLY A 181 -69.41 2.99 22.41
CA GLY A 181 -70.08 4.21 22.87
C GLY A 181 -69.15 5.33 23.37
N GLU A 182 -67.83 5.18 23.23
CA GLU A 182 -66.86 6.23 23.59
C GLU A 182 -66.86 7.36 22.54
N THR A 183 -66.98 8.60 23.00
CA THR A 183 -67.13 9.81 22.15
C THR A 183 -65.86 10.65 22.02
N GLU A 184 -64.87 10.46 22.91
CA GLU A 184 -63.57 11.12 22.83
C GLU A 184 -62.51 10.11 22.38
N VAL A 185 -62.30 10.02 21.07
CA VAL A 185 -61.16 9.31 20.49
C VAL A 185 -60.17 10.38 20.05
N GLU A 186 -58.99 10.43 20.68
CA GLU A 186 -57.86 11.24 20.18
C GLU A 186 -57.41 10.68 18.83
N GLU A 187 -58.00 11.17 17.75
CA GLU A 187 -57.48 11.01 16.40
C GLU A 187 -56.58 12.21 16.14
N ASN A 188 -55.26 12.06 16.34
CA ASN A 188 -54.32 12.94 15.66
C ASN A 188 -54.17 12.42 14.22
N PRO A 189 -54.76 13.08 13.20
CA PRO A 189 -54.81 12.56 11.84
C PRO A 189 -53.53 12.85 11.05
N TYR A 190 -52.55 13.51 11.68
CA TYR A 190 -51.30 13.96 11.09
C TYR A 190 -50.13 13.11 11.55
N LEU A 191 -49.14 12.99 10.68
CA LEU A 191 -47.91 12.26 10.93
C LEU A 191 -47.07 12.96 11.99
N ASN A 192 -46.42 12.20 12.87
CA ASN A 192 -45.35 12.77 13.67
C ASN A 192 -44.12 13.05 12.78
N LEU A 193 -43.24 13.94 13.23
CA LEU A 193 -42.05 14.36 12.47
C LEU A 193 -41.11 13.18 12.12
N TRP A 194 -41.06 12.17 12.97
CA TRP A 194 -40.19 11.01 12.79
C TRP A 194 -40.73 10.09 11.68
N ASP A 195 -42.02 9.75 11.74
CA ASP A 195 -42.73 8.96 10.73
C ASP A 195 -42.71 9.68 9.37
N ALA A 196 -42.93 11.00 9.34
CA ALA A 196 -42.87 11.78 8.09
C ALA A 196 -41.46 11.73 7.46
N LYS A 197 -40.41 11.77 8.27
CA LYS A 197 -39.02 11.70 7.81
C LYS A 197 -38.65 10.29 7.31
N GLU A 198 -39.07 9.25 8.02
CA GLU A 198 -38.88 7.84 7.66
C GLU A 198 -39.66 7.50 6.37
N LEU A 199 -40.93 7.88 6.28
CA LEU A 199 -41.76 7.64 5.10
C LEU A 199 -41.27 8.39 3.86
N LYS A 200 -40.79 9.64 4.02
CA LYS A 200 -40.14 10.37 2.93
C LYS A 200 -38.96 9.56 2.35
N LYS A 201 -38.17 8.96 3.22
CA LYS A 201 -37.00 8.12 2.89
C LYS A 201 -37.45 6.88 2.11
N TYR A 202 -38.40 6.13 2.66
CA TYR A 202 -38.89 4.86 2.08
C TYR A 202 -39.61 5.05 0.75
N LEU A 203 -40.47 6.06 0.66
CA LEU A 203 -41.26 6.34 -0.55
C LEU A 203 -40.48 7.17 -1.58
N SER A 204 -39.26 7.59 -1.26
CA SER A 204 -38.40 8.43 -2.11
C SER A 204 -39.14 9.69 -2.60
N MET A 205 -39.84 10.38 -1.69
CA MET A 205 -40.64 11.56 -2.02
C MET A 205 -39.77 12.81 -2.18
N GLU A 206 -40.03 13.59 -3.21
CA GLU A 206 -39.34 14.86 -3.46
C GLU A 206 -39.89 16.01 -2.57
N ASP A 207 -41.11 15.85 -2.06
CA ASP A 207 -41.81 16.83 -1.23
C ASP A 207 -41.05 17.18 0.05
N ASP A 208 -41.22 18.41 0.56
CA ASP A 208 -40.62 18.81 1.83
C ASP A 208 -41.21 18.01 3.01
N VAL A 209 -40.41 17.77 4.06
CA VAL A 209 -40.89 16.99 5.21
C VAL A 209 -42.11 17.65 5.85
N MET A 210 -42.19 18.99 5.86
CA MET A 210 -43.33 19.72 6.42
C MET A 210 -44.60 19.45 5.59
N SER A 211 -44.50 19.39 4.27
CA SER A 211 -45.65 19.04 3.42
C SER A 211 -46.11 17.58 3.58
N ILE A 212 -45.24 16.70 4.09
CA ILE A 212 -45.59 15.31 4.41
C ILE A 212 -46.30 15.21 5.76
N ILE A 213 -45.92 16.05 6.74
CA ILE A 213 -46.60 16.11 8.05
C ILE A 213 -48.05 16.56 7.89
N ASP A 214 -48.31 17.50 6.98
CA ASP A 214 -49.65 18.03 6.71
C ASP A 214 -50.55 17.04 5.94
N MET A 215 -50.00 15.90 5.45
CA MET A 215 -50.82 14.85 4.86
C MET A 215 -51.60 14.09 5.91
N LYS A 216 -52.88 13.83 5.61
CA LYS A 216 -53.70 12.91 6.42
C LYS A 216 -53.12 11.50 6.35
N GLU A 217 -53.07 10.83 7.49
CA GLU A 217 -52.56 9.45 7.63
C GLU A 217 -53.25 8.48 6.64
N GLU A 218 -54.53 8.68 6.34
CA GLU A 218 -55.29 7.89 5.34
C GLU A 218 -54.77 8.03 3.90
N ASP A 219 -54.43 9.24 3.49
CA ASP A 219 -53.93 9.49 2.13
C ASP A 219 -52.49 8.99 1.98
N MET A 220 -51.72 9.04 3.06
CA MET A 220 -50.39 8.42 3.13
C MET A 220 -50.45 6.91 2.96
N ILE A 221 -51.43 6.23 3.58
CA ILE A 221 -51.59 4.79 3.43
C ILE A 221 -52.05 4.39 2.04
N LYS A 222 -52.92 5.19 1.41
CA LYS A 222 -53.24 4.99 -0.02
C LYS A 222 -51.98 5.11 -0.88
N LEU A 223 -51.09 6.04 -0.56
CA LEU A 223 -49.81 6.19 -1.27
C LEU A 223 -48.90 4.98 -1.06
N ILE A 224 -48.75 4.48 0.17
CA ILE A 224 -47.97 3.28 0.49
C ILE A 224 -48.55 2.06 -0.25
N LEU A 225 -49.85 1.82 -0.17
CA LEU A 225 -50.52 0.69 -0.85
C LEU A 225 -50.43 0.79 -2.36
N LYS A 226 -50.51 2.01 -2.93
CA LYS A 226 -50.32 2.25 -4.37
C LYS A 226 -48.88 1.89 -4.78
N LYS A 227 -47.88 2.35 -4.04
CA LYS A 227 -46.46 2.07 -4.31
C LYS A 227 -46.08 0.60 -4.08
N GLN A 228 -46.70 -0.09 -3.12
CA GLN A 228 -46.56 -1.54 -2.94
C GLN A 228 -47.12 -2.31 -4.14
N LYS A 229 -48.28 -1.90 -4.67
CA LYS A 229 -48.87 -2.50 -5.89
C LYS A 229 -48.02 -2.28 -7.14
N GLU A 230 -47.32 -1.15 -7.22
CA GLU A 230 -46.36 -0.86 -8.29
C GLU A 230 -45.07 -1.71 -8.20
N LYS A 231 -44.89 -2.53 -7.15
CA LYS A 231 -43.71 -3.36 -6.82
C LYS A 231 -42.37 -2.63 -6.70
N LYS A 232 -42.29 -1.33 -7.03
CA LYS A 232 -41.08 -0.49 -6.94
C LYS A 232 -40.45 -0.42 -5.54
N ILE A 233 -41.21 -0.61 -4.47
CA ILE A 233 -40.68 -0.64 -3.10
C ILE A 233 -39.84 -1.91 -2.84
N TYR A 234 -40.10 -2.99 -3.59
CA TYR A 234 -39.46 -4.30 -3.39
C TYR A 234 -38.32 -4.58 -4.38
N GLU A 235 -38.14 -3.73 -5.40
CA GLU A 235 -37.08 -3.90 -6.38
C GLU A 235 -35.72 -3.52 -5.76
N PRO A 236 -34.67 -4.35 -5.96
CA PRO A 236 -33.32 -3.98 -5.59
C PRO A 236 -32.93 -2.65 -6.24
N VAL A 237 -32.19 -1.81 -5.51
CA VAL A 237 -31.68 -0.56 -6.09
C VAL A 237 -30.55 -0.89 -7.05
N ASP A 238 -30.64 -0.38 -8.28
CA ASP A 238 -29.64 -0.61 -9.34
C ASP A 238 -28.49 0.42 -9.26
N TYR A 239 -27.29 -0.06 -8.97
CA TYR A 239 -26.05 0.71 -8.90
C TYR A 239 -25.14 0.47 -10.11
N SER A 240 -25.67 0.00 -11.25
CA SER A 240 -24.90 -0.17 -12.49
C SER A 240 -24.12 1.08 -12.94
N LYS A 241 -24.61 2.27 -12.58
CA LYS A 241 -23.97 3.57 -12.89
C LYS A 241 -23.08 4.10 -11.77
N MET A 242 -22.81 3.30 -10.74
CA MET A 242 -21.90 3.68 -9.67
C MET A 242 -20.45 3.38 -10.06
N LEU A 243 -19.56 4.32 -9.78
CA LEU A 243 -18.13 4.09 -9.78
C LEU A 243 -17.71 3.66 -8.38
N ILE A 244 -17.23 2.43 -8.27
CA ILE A 244 -16.75 1.84 -7.03
C ILE A 244 -15.23 1.89 -7.04
N ILE A 245 -14.64 2.61 -6.10
CA ILE A 245 -13.21 2.64 -5.88
C ILE A 245 -12.91 1.96 -4.55
N ILE A 246 -12.03 0.97 -4.57
CA ILE A 246 -11.58 0.27 -3.37
C ILE A 246 -10.11 0.62 -3.17
N SER A 247 -9.75 1.07 -1.97
CA SER A 247 -8.38 1.44 -1.62
C SER A 247 -7.89 0.57 -0.46
N GLY A 248 -6.66 0.07 -0.57
CA GLY A 248 -6.05 -0.77 0.46
C GLY A 248 -4.54 -0.64 0.56
N ASN A 249 -4.05 -0.75 1.81
CA ASN A 249 -2.65 -0.98 2.13
C ASN A 249 -2.46 -2.49 2.28
N LEU A 250 -1.91 -3.13 1.26
CA LEU A 250 -1.57 -4.56 1.32
C LEU A 250 -0.09 -4.70 1.66
N ASP A 251 0.30 -4.28 2.86
CA ASP A 251 1.69 -4.34 3.32
C ASP A 251 2.24 -5.77 3.22
N GLU A 252 1.38 -6.80 3.27
CA GLU A 252 1.75 -8.19 3.03
C GLU A 252 2.22 -8.49 1.60
N ALA A 253 1.79 -7.72 0.60
CA ALA A 253 2.32 -7.78 -0.76
C ALA A 253 3.64 -7.00 -0.91
N PHE A 254 3.93 -6.07 0.01
CA PHE A 254 5.13 -5.23 0.03
C PHE A 254 6.18 -5.71 1.07
N GLN A 255 5.97 -6.88 1.68
CA GLN A 255 6.52 -7.32 2.97
C GLN A 255 8.01 -7.71 3.01
N MET A 256 8.74 -7.57 1.90
CA MET A 256 10.16 -7.99 1.79
C MET A 256 11.12 -7.15 2.66
N SER A 257 10.63 -6.24 3.53
CA SER A 257 11.45 -5.27 4.28
C SER A 257 11.29 -5.30 5.80
N ARG A 258 10.61 -6.31 6.39
CA ARG A 258 10.33 -6.33 7.84
C ARG A 258 11.56 -6.46 8.75
N GLU A 259 12.75 -6.73 8.22
CA GLU A 259 13.97 -6.96 9.01
C GLU A 259 14.98 -5.78 8.97
N THR A 260 14.83 -4.82 8.05
CA THR A 260 15.64 -3.59 8.01
C THR A 260 14.95 -2.53 8.85
N SER A 261 15.73 -1.73 9.58
CA SER A 261 15.24 -0.43 10.05
C SER A 261 14.60 0.30 8.88
N GLU A 262 13.26 0.48 8.91
CA GLU A 262 12.49 1.18 7.85
C GLU A 262 13.08 2.55 7.49
N ALA A 263 13.87 3.12 8.41
CA ALA A 263 14.62 4.34 8.27
C ALA A 263 15.77 4.27 7.26
N ASP A 264 16.46 3.16 7.06
CA ASP A 264 17.76 3.16 6.37
C ASP A 264 17.71 2.72 4.90
N ILE A 265 16.51 2.43 4.37
CA ILE A 265 16.33 1.97 2.99
C ILE A 265 16.41 3.15 2.01
N ASP A 266 17.23 3.03 0.97
CA ASP A 266 17.26 3.99 -0.14
C ASP A 266 15.99 3.93 -1.01
N ALA A 267 15.48 5.10 -1.38
CA ALA A 267 14.23 5.24 -2.11
C ALA A 267 14.26 4.58 -3.50
N ASN A 268 15.40 4.64 -4.22
CA ASN A 268 15.51 4.04 -5.55
C ASN A 268 15.55 2.52 -5.48
N ILE A 269 16.24 1.98 -4.47
CA ILE A 269 16.27 0.54 -4.18
C ILE A 269 14.86 0.05 -3.86
N TYR A 270 14.18 0.71 -2.92
CA TYR A 270 12.84 0.31 -2.51
C TYR A 270 11.82 0.44 -3.65
N HIS A 271 11.91 1.49 -4.47
CA HIS A 271 11.13 1.62 -5.70
C HIS A 271 11.33 0.43 -6.64
N ALA A 272 12.57 0.01 -6.89
CA ALA A 272 12.87 -1.13 -7.75
C ALA A 272 12.28 -2.45 -7.21
N PHE A 273 12.25 -2.63 -5.88
CA PHE A 273 11.58 -3.75 -5.25
C PHE A 273 10.07 -3.71 -5.44
N THR A 274 9.42 -2.58 -5.12
CA THR A 274 7.96 -2.46 -5.26
C THR A 274 7.50 -2.68 -6.70
N LYS A 275 8.33 -2.36 -7.71
CA LYS A 275 8.05 -2.62 -9.13
C LYS A 275 7.95 -4.10 -9.51
N LYS A 276 8.50 -5.01 -8.71
CA LYS A 276 8.40 -6.45 -8.95
C LYS A 276 7.03 -7.00 -8.56
N ILE A 277 6.22 -6.25 -7.81
CA ILE A 277 4.91 -6.67 -7.34
C ILE A 277 3.93 -6.73 -8.50
N THR A 278 3.26 -7.88 -8.61
CA THR A 278 2.31 -8.20 -9.65
C THR A 278 0.89 -8.27 -9.10
N VAL A 279 -0.09 -8.36 -9.99
CA VAL A 279 -1.50 -8.59 -9.61
C VAL A 279 -1.67 -9.96 -8.91
N VAL A 280 -0.81 -10.94 -9.19
CA VAL A 280 -0.84 -12.25 -8.53
C VAL A 280 -0.50 -12.09 -7.05
N ASP A 281 0.53 -11.30 -6.72
CA ASP A 281 0.93 -11.02 -5.33
C ASP A 281 -0.19 -10.33 -4.55
N ILE A 282 -0.88 -9.38 -5.20
CA ILE A 282 -2.06 -8.71 -4.64
C ILE A 282 -3.19 -9.70 -4.37
N LYS A 283 -3.50 -10.59 -5.32
CA LYS A 283 -4.53 -11.62 -5.13
C LYS A 283 -4.16 -12.59 -4.01
N ASN A 284 -2.90 -12.98 -3.90
CA ASN A 284 -2.41 -13.82 -2.81
C ASN A 284 -2.55 -13.12 -1.45
N ALA A 285 -2.23 -11.82 -1.38
CA ALA A 285 -2.43 -11.03 -0.16
C ALA A 285 -3.92 -10.90 0.22
N LEU A 286 -4.81 -10.72 -0.77
CA LEU A 286 -6.26 -10.70 -0.55
C LEU A 286 -6.80 -12.05 -0.07
N SER A 287 -6.32 -13.17 -0.62
CA SER A 287 -6.73 -14.52 -0.21
C SER A 287 -6.41 -14.87 1.25
N ARG A 288 -5.48 -14.13 1.88
CA ARG A 288 -5.21 -14.27 3.33
C ARG A 288 -6.29 -13.63 4.19
N LYS A 289 -7.05 -12.67 3.66
CA LYS A 289 -8.08 -11.90 4.39
C LYS A 289 -9.50 -12.22 3.92
N PHE A 290 -9.66 -12.65 2.68
CA PHE A 290 -10.94 -12.84 2.01
C PHE A 290 -11.08 -14.23 1.43
N ARG A 291 -12.30 -14.76 1.42
CA ARG A 291 -12.58 -16.06 0.81
C ARG A 291 -12.37 -16.01 -0.71
N PRO A 292 -11.97 -17.11 -1.37
CA PRO A 292 -11.69 -17.11 -2.81
C PRO A 292 -12.83 -16.54 -3.67
N GLU A 293 -14.09 -16.84 -3.32
CA GLU A 293 -15.28 -16.33 -4.01
C GLU A 293 -15.51 -14.82 -3.85
N GLN A 294 -14.91 -14.21 -2.81
CA GLN A 294 -14.95 -12.77 -2.57
C GLN A 294 -13.79 -12.07 -3.28
N VAL A 295 -12.59 -12.69 -3.29
CA VAL A 295 -11.44 -12.20 -4.05
C VAL A 295 -11.79 -12.03 -5.54
N ALA A 296 -12.59 -12.95 -6.10
CA ALA A 296 -13.08 -12.86 -7.47
C ALA A 296 -13.98 -11.63 -7.76
N ARG A 297 -14.63 -11.05 -6.74
CA ARG A 297 -15.57 -9.92 -6.88
C ARG A 297 -14.89 -8.56 -6.91
N PHE A 298 -13.62 -8.46 -6.53
CA PHE A 298 -12.85 -7.23 -6.72
C PHE A 298 -12.65 -6.89 -8.21
N GLY A 299 -12.97 -7.80 -9.13
CA GLY A 299 -12.83 -7.57 -10.56
C GLY A 299 -11.39 -7.72 -11.04
N ASN A 300 -11.05 -7.07 -12.16
CA ASN A 300 -9.75 -7.20 -12.81
C ASN A 300 -8.96 -5.89 -12.89
N ILE A 301 -9.56 -4.76 -12.51
CA ILE A 301 -8.89 -3.46 -12.54
C ILE A 301 -8.13 -3.27 -11.23
N HIS A 302 -6.86 -3.67 -11.21
CA HIS A 302 -5.96 -3.52 -10.07
C HIS A 302 -4.85 -2.53 -10.43
N MET A 303 -4.85 -1.37 -9.78
CA MET A 303 -3.85 -0.32 -9.96
C MET A 303 -2.87 -0.36 -8.78
N ILE A 304 -1.60 -0.62 -9.05
CA ILE A 304 -0.56 -0.79 -8.04
C ILE A 304 0.31 0.46 -7.98
N TYR A 305 0.31 1.13 -6.84
CA TYR A 305 1.17 2.26 -6.53
C TYR A 305 2.50 1.75 -6.02
N PHE A 306 3.56 2.08 -6.75
CA PHE A 306 4.93 1.81 -6.34
C PHE A 306 5.45 2.89 -5.41
N SER A 307 6.50 2.59 -4.64
CA SER A 307 7.18 3.63 -3.85
C SER A 307 7.75 4.72 -4.76
N LEU A 308 8.01 5.90 -4.21
CA LEU A 308 8.62 6.99 -4.97
C LEU A 308 10.14 6.85 -5.02
N LYS A 309 10.74 7.39 -6.08
CA LYS A 309 12.21 7.46 -6.22
C LYS A 309 12.81 8.62 -5.43
N THR A 310 14.13 8.63 -5.30
CA THR A 310 14.86 9.74 -4.68
C THR A 310 14.55 11.07 -5.37
N GLU A 311 14.49 11.09 -6.71
CA GLU A 311 14.22 12.30 -7.47
C GLU A 311 12.79 12.81 -7.24
N ASP A 312 11.83 11.89 -7.09
CA ASP A 312 10.42 12.21 -6.82
C ASP A 312 10.27 12.85 -5.43
N PHE A 313 10.92 12.28 -4.41
CA PHE A 313 10.93 12.86 -3.05
C PHE A 313 11.59 14.24 -3.02
N GLN A 314 12.71 14.43 -3.72
CA GLN A 314 13.38 15.74 -3.82
C GLN A 314 12.49 16.78 -4.50
N GLN A 315 11.80 16.41 -5.58
CA GLN A 315 10.84 17.29 -6.24
C GLN A 315 9.67 17.65 -5.31
N LEU A 316 9.17 16.69 -4.53
CA LEU A 316 8.10 16.90 -3.57
C LEU A 316 8.51 17.84 -2.44
N ILE A 317 9.71 17.67 -1.87
CA ILE A 317 10.29 18.60 -0.88
C ILE A 317 10.41 19.99 -1.48
N GLN A 318 10.94 20.10 -2.70
CA GLN A 318 11.13 21.38 -3.38
C GLN A 318 9.80 22.10 -3.64
N ARG A 319 8.75 21.34 -3.99
CA ARG A 319 7.40 21.87 -4.16
C ARG A 319 6.85 22.44 -2.86
N GLU A 320 6.95 21.72 -1.75
CA GLU A 320 6.46 22.24 -0.47
C GLU A 320 7.25 23.47 0.00
N ILE A 321 8.57 23.49 -0.23
CA ILE A 321 9.39 24.68 -0.01
C ILE A 321 8.89 25.87 -0.85
N ASN A 322 8.55 25.64 -2.13
CA ASN A 322 8.03 26.69 -3.01
C ASN A 322 6.62 27.16 -2.60
N ASN A 323 5.77 26.25 -2.15
CA ASN A 323 4.46 26.57 -1.57
C ASN A 323 4.63 27.47 -0.34
N LEU A 324 5.57 27.14 0.54
CA LEU A 324 5.89 27.95 1.71
C LEU A 324 6.38 29.35 1.30
N LYS A 325 7.35 29.44 0.38
CA LYS A 325 7.84 30.73 -0.16
C LYS A 325 6.69 31.60 -0.69
N THR A 326 5.76 31.00 -1.44
CA THR A 326 4.62 31.70 -2.03
C THR A 326 3.67 32.21 -0.94
N LYS A 327 3.33 31.35 0.04
CA LYS A 327 2.49 31.73 1.20
C LYS A 327 3.12 32.84 2.03
N THR A 328 4.42 32.77 2.30
CA THR A 328 5.15 33.80 3.06
C THR A 328 5.12 35.14 2.33
N LYS A 329 5.37 35.13 1.01
CA LYS A 329 5.32 36.35 0.20
C LYS A 329 3.90 36.94 0.13
N SER A 330 2.87 36.11 -0.06
CA SER A 330 1.49 36.60 -0.17
C SER A 330 0.92 37.11 1.15
N LYS A 331 1.29 36.49 2.28
CA LYS A 331 0.74 36.85 3.61
C LYS A 331 1.54 37.95 4.31
N PHE A 332 2.86 37.96 4.18
CA PHE A 332 3.74 38.84 4.94
C PHE A 332 4.56 39.79 4.08
N GLY A 333 4.53 39.67 2.75
CA GLY A 333 5.34 40.52 1.85
C GLY A 333 6.84 40.20 1.84
N ILE A 334 7.26 39.15 2.55
CA ILE A 334 8.67 38.79 2.74
C ILE A 334 9.10 37.76 1.68
N SER A 335 10.25 38.00 1.06
CA SER A 335 10.88 37.07 0.11
C SER A 335 11.78 36.07 0.84
N LEU A 336 11.52 34.78 0.62
CA LEU A 336 12.22 33.68 1.29
C LEU A 336 13.18 32.94 0.33
N LYS A 337 14.45 32.90 0.69
CA LYS A 337 15.50 32.10 0.02
C LYS A 337 15.89 30.94 0.93
N ILE A 338 15.92 29.73 0.37
CA ILE A 338 16.25 28.51 1.12
C ILE A 338 17.37 27.80 0.37
N ASN A 339 18.46 27.52 1.09
CA ASN A 339 19.64 26.88 0.55
C ASN A 339 19.50 25.36 0.50
N LYS A 340 20.34 24.73 -0.34
CA LYS A 340 20.27 23.28 -0.61
C LYS A 340 20.45 22.43 0.64
N ASN A 341 21.26 22.87 1.61
CA ASN A 341 21.52 22.09 2.82
C ASN A 341 20.25 21.87 3.66
N ILE A 342 19.27 22.77 3.60
CA ILE A 342 17.96 22.59 4.24
C ILE A 342 17.16 21.51 3.51
N ASN A 343 17.18 21.50 2.17
CA ASN A 343 16.56 20.44 1.38
C ASN A 343 17.18 19.07 1.72
N ASP A 344 18.51 18.99 1.75
CA ASP A 344 19.24 17.78 2.11
C ASP A 344 18.94 17.34 3.56
N LEU A 345 18.82 18.28 4.50
CA LEU A 345 18.43 18.00 5.89
C LEU A 345 17.01 17.40 5.97
N ILE A 346 16.05 17.99 5.25
CA ILE A 346 14.66 17.51 5.19
C ILE A 346 14.63 16.12 4.56
N TYR A 347 15.36 15.89 3.46
CA TYR A 347 15.42 14.57 2.84
C TYR A 347 15.94 13.52 3.82
N ARG A 348 17.09 13.78 4.47
CA ARG A 348 17.69 12.81 5.40
C ARG A 348 16.81 12.47 6.60
N ASN A 349 16.06 13.45 7.12
CA ASN A 349 15.26 13.28 8.33
C ASN A 349 13.78 12.99 8.07
N GLY A 350 13.31 13.13 6.83
CA GLY A 350 11.90 13.03 6.48
C GLY A 350 11.54 12.01 5.42
N VAL A 351 12.51 11.49 4.65
CA VAL A 351 12.22 10.46 3.64
C VAL A 351 12.37 9.07 4.25
N PHE A 352 11.23 8.38 4.31
CA PHE A 352 11.09 6.99 4.72
C PHE A 352 10.32 6.25 3.63
N PRO A 353 10.99 5.59 2.66
CA PRO A 353 10.33 5.08 1.46
C PRO A 353 9.16 4.11 1.72
N VAL A 354 9.23 3.36 2.83
CA VAL A 354 8.20 2.43 3.31
C VAL A 354 6.92 3.14 3.79
N GLN A 355 7.06 4.36 4.34
CA GLN A 355 5.97 5.12 4.96
C GLN A 355 5.33 6.16 4.02
N GLY A 356 5.76 6.19 2.75
CA GLY A 356 5.26 7.12 1.74
C GLY A 356 5.68 8.58 1.99
N VAL A 357 4.84 9.53 1.56
CA VAL A 357 5.21 10.96 1.58
C VAL A 357 4.84 11.69 2.86
N ARG A 358 4.05 11.08 3.76
CA ARG A 358 3.54 11.76 4.97
C ARG A 358 4.67 12.26 5.88
N PRO A 359 5.70 11.45 6.23
CA PRO A 359 6.79 11.91 7.07
C PRO A 359 7.59 13.07 6.46
N VAL A 360 7.64 13.15 5.12
CA VAL A 360 8.30 14.25 4.41
C VAL A 360 7.59 15.57 4.68
N PHE A 361 6.26 15.60 4.58
CA PHE A 361 5.47 16.78 4.86
C PHE A 361 5.58 17.22 6.31
N SER A 362 5.49 16.28 7.26
CA SER A 362 5.73 16.56 8.68
C SER A 362 7.13 17.14 8.91
N SER A 363 8.16 16.58 8.25
CA SER A 363 9.54 17.06 8.37
C SER A 363 9.74 18.45 7.79
N VAL A 364 9.08 18.79 6.68
CA VAL A 364 9.10 20.16 6.15
C VAL A 364 8.52 21.15 7.18
N VAL A 365 7.41 20.81 7.82
CA VAL A 365 6.80 21.67 8.85
C VAL A 365 7.69 21.79 10.09
N ASP A 366 8.22 20.67 10.59
CA ASP A 366 9.03 20.63 11.80
C ASP A 366 10.40 21.30 11.62
N ILE A 367 11.08 21.04 10.50
CA ILE A 367 12.44 21.55 10.23
C ILE A 367 12.39 23.00 9.76
N LEU A 368 11.47 23.32 8.85
CA LEU A 368 11.48 24.61 8.18
C LEU A 368 10.41 25.55 8.73
N ASP A 369 9.13 25.19 8.71
CA ASP A 369 8.03 26.12 9.06
C ASP A 369 8.09 26.59 10.53
N THR A 370 8.36 25.65 11.44
CA THR A 370 8.52 25.93 12.87
C THR A 370 9.68 26.91 13.15
N ASN A 371 10.82 26.74 12.47
CA ASN A 371 11.98 27.61 12.65
C ASN A 371 11.83 28.93 11.88
N LEU A 372 11.16 28.91 10.73
CA LEU A 372 10.86 30.08 9.92
C LEU A 372 10.00 31.08 10.70
N SER A 373 9.08 30.61 11.56
CA SER A 373 8.25 31.47 12.38
C SER A 373 9.07 32.45 13.25
N LYS A 374 10.22 32.02 13.78
CA LYS A 374 11.13 32.88 14.54
C LYS A 374 11.80 33.93 13.66
N PHE A 375 12.25 33.54 12.46
CA PHE A 375 12.85 34.48 11.51
C PHE A 375 11.83 35.48 10.97
N LEU A 376 10.59 35.05 10.75
CA LEU A 376 9.49 35.92 10.32
C LEU A 376 9.14 36.95 11.38
N PHE A 377 9.07 36.56 12.65
CA PHE A 377 8.82 37.48 13.75
C PHE A 377 9.86 38.62 13.78
N GLU A 378 11.14 38.28 13.70
CA GLU A 378 12.23 39.26 13.64
C GLU A 378 12.16 40.12 12.38
N ALA A 379 11.86 39.53 11.22
CA ALA A 379 11.74 40.29 9.98
C ALA A 379 10.59 41.31 10.04
N ILE A 380 9.44 40.93 10.60
CA ILE A 380 8.26 41.79 10.72
C ILE A 380 8.51 42.95 11.69
N ILE A 381 9.14 42.70 12.84
CA ILE A 381 9.44 43.75 13.84
C ILE A 381 10.31 44.85 13.24
N ASN A 382 11.17 44.50 12.30
CA ASN A 382 12.20 45.39 11.80
C ASN A 382 12.01 45.80 10.33
N ASP A 383 10.85 45.48 9.74
CA ASP A 383 10.49 45.78 8.35
C ASP A 383 11.48 45.23 7.30
N ASP A 384 12.09 44.08 7.60
CA ASP A 384 13.00 43.38 6.68
C ASP A 384 12.20 42.63 5.60
N LYS A 385 12.62 42.77 4.34
CA LYS A 385 11.90 42.19 3.19
C LYS A 385 12.44 40.83 2.73
N THR A 386 13.56 40.38 3.27
CA THR A 386 14.25 39.17 2.80
C THR A 386 14.75 38.32 3.95
N ILE A 387 14.48 37.02 3.86
CA ILE A 387 15.02 35.99 4.77
C ILE A 387 15.75 34.94 3.93
N GLU A 388 16.98 34.61 4.31
CA GLU A 388 17.73 33.49 3.77
C GLU A 388 17.95 32.43 4.84
N VAL A 389 17.57 31.19 4.57
CA VAL A 389 17.66 30.07 5.52
C VAL A 389 18.64 29.01 5.00
N ASP A 390 19.57 28.60 5.86
CA ASP A 390 20.56 27.57 5.58
C ASP A 390 20.73 26.62 6.78
N TYR A 391 21.37 25.47 6.55
CA TYR A 391 21.74 24.53 7.60
C TYR A 391 23.26 24.36 7.66
N LEU A 392 23.84 24.69 8.82
CA LEU A 392 25.26 24.56 9.10
C LEU A 392 25.55 23.18 9.70
N VAL A 393 25.89 22.22 8.85
CA VAL A 393 26.06 20.79 9.22
C VAL A 393 27.03 20.59 10.38
N GLN A 394 28.19 21.25 10.35
CA GLN A 394 29.22 21.10 11.39
C GLN A 394 28.77 21.66 12.76
N GLN A 395 27.97 22.71 12.75
CA GLN A 395 27.49 23.39 13.96
C GLN A 395 26.14 22.84 14.45
N LYS A 396 25.49 21.98 13.64
CA LYS A 396 24.14 21.45 13.87
C LYS A 396 23.15 22.58 14.15
N THR A 397 23.13 23.58 13.28
CA THR A 397 22.38 24.83 13.49
C THR A 397 21.65 25.23 12.21
N ILE A 398 20.38 25.59 12.33
CA ILE A 398 19.63 26.25 11.25
C ILE A 398 19.91 27.75 11.38
N SER A 399 20.47 28.33 10.32
CA SER A 399 20.86 29.73 10.27
C SER A 399 19.88 30.52 9.40
N GLY A 400 19.33 31.59 9.94
CA GLY A 400 18.49 32.55 9.24
C GLY A 400 19.20 33.90 9.14
N LYS A 401 19.49 34.36 7.92
CA LYS A 401 19.90 35.74 7.65
C LYS A 401 18.66 36.59 7.38
N VAL A 402 18.36 37.53 8.27
CA VAL A 402 17.23 38.47 8.21
C VAL A 402 17.79 39.87 8.04
N GLY A 403 17.73 40.41 6.82
CA GLY A 403 18.46 41.63 6.46
C GLY A 403 19.98 41.44 6.67
N GLU A 404 20.59 42.26 7.53
CA GLU A 404 22.01 42.15 7.94
C GLU A 404 22.23 41.26 9.17
N ARG A 405 21.17 40.84 9.85
CA ARG A 405 21.27 40.05 11.08
C ARG A 405 21.30 38.55 10.80
N LYS A 406 22.04 37.83 11.62
CA LYS A 406 22.12 36.38 11.60
C LYS A 406 21.52 35.82 12.89
N ILE A 407 20.56 34.92 12.74
CA ILE A 407 19.89 34.23 13.85
C ILE A 407 20.17 32.74 13.68
N ASP A 408 20.79 32.14 14.68
CA ASP A 408 21.21 30.75 14.65
C ASP A 408 20.37 29.94 15.66
N ILE A 409 19.65 28.92 15.18
CA ILE A 409 18.79 28.06 16.00
C ILE A 409 19.43 26.66 16.06
N PRO A 410 19.81 26.16 17.24
CA PRO A 410 20.31 24.79 17.39
C PRO A 410 19.29 23.77 16.88
N TYR A 411 19.71 22.92 15.95
CA TYR A 411 18.88 21.86 15.39
C TYR A 411 19.72 20.62 15.08
N THR A 412 19.51 19.58 15.87
CA THR A 412 20.03 18.24 15.59
C THR A 412 18.89 17.40 15.04
N GLY A 413 19.03 16.95 13.79
CA GLY A 413 18.07 16.02 13.22
C GLY A 413 18.03 14.72 14.01
N ARG A 414 16.83 14.27 14.40
CA ARG A 414 16.64 13.05 15.23
C ARG A 414 17.26 11.81 14.58
N ILE A 415 17.21 11.74 13.25
CA ILE A 415 17.78 10.64 12.46
C ILE A 415 19.28 10.84 12.22
N ASP A 416 19.73 12.08 11.99
CA ASP A 416 21.15 12.38 11.83
C ASP A 416 21.97 11.99 13.08
N SER A 417 21.42 12.12 14.31
CA SER A 417 22.07 11.63 15.53
C SER A 417 22.16 10.10 15.64
N ILE A 418 21.19 9.38 15.07
CA ILE A 418 21.13 7.91 15.09
C ILE A 418 22.04 7.32 13.99
N ARG A 419 22.06 7.94 12.80
CA ARG A 419 22.85 7.47 11.66
C ARG A 419 24.33 7.78 11.77
N GLN A 420 24.73 8.89 12.41
CA GLN A 420 26.15 9.32 12.44
C GLN A 420 27.04 8.54 13.41
N SER A 421 26.51 7.95 14.49
CA SER A 421 27.36 7.29 15.49
C SER A 421 27.87 5.91 15.06
N ASN A 422 27.15 5.21 14.18
CA ASN A 422 27.40 3.80 13.86
C ASN A 422 27.71 3.55 12.37
N GLN A 423 27.83 4.59 11.54
CA GLN A 423 27.88 4.42 10.09
C GLN A 423 29.13 3.65 9.62
N GLN A 424 30.30 3.90 10.22
CA GLN A 424 31.53 3.21 9.79
C GLN A 424 31.52 1.73 10.14
N ASP A 425 31.11 1.39 11.36
CA ASP A 425 31.02 0.00 11.81
C ASP A 425 29.88 -0.75 11.11
N ALA A 426 28.75 -0.08 10.84
CA ALA A 426 27.68 -0.63 10.03
C ALA A 426 28.15 -0.89 8.58
N VAL A 427 28.83 0.07 7.94
CA VAL A 427 29.43 -0.16 6.60
C VAL A 427 30.39 -1.34 6.63
N ALA A 428 31.20 -1.49 7.69
CA ALA A 428 32.14 -2.59 7.82
C ALA A 428 31.42 -3.94 7.96
N ASN A 429 30.41 -4.05 8.83
CA ASN A 429 29.61 -5.25 9.02
C ASN A 429 28.95 -5.70 7.71
N ILE A 430 28.26 -4.76 7.05
CA ILE A 430 27.62 -4.97 5.75
C ILE A 430 28.64 -5.42 4.70
N SER A 431 29.79 -4.75 4.63
CA SER A 431 30.80 -5.08 3.61
C SER A 431 31.27 -6.52 3.73
N VAL A 432 31.47 -7.00 4.96
CA VAL A 432 31.85 -8.39 5.22
C VAL A 432 30.73 -9.36 4.85
N HIS A 433 29.48 -9.04 5.21
CA HIS A 433 28.31 -9.85 4.89
C HIS A 433 28.16 -10.04 3.37
N GLU A 434 28.13 -8.95 2.62
CA GLU A 434 27.99 -8.97 1.16
C GLU A 434 29.19 -9.66 0.48
N CYS A 435 30.40 -9.46 1.00
CA CYS A 435 31.57 -10.16 0.48
C CYS A 435 31.54 -11.66 0.79
N GLY A 436 30.91 -12.08 1.88
CA GLY A 436 30.65 -13.49 2.18
C GLY A 436 29.87 -14.16 1.06
N HIS A 437 28.74 -13.57 0.68
CA HIS A 437 27.98 -14.06 -0.47
C HIS A 437 28.75 -13.98 -1.77
N ALA A 438 29.46 -12.87 -2.04
CA ALA A 438 30.20 -12.68 -3.27
C ALA A 438 31.31 -13.73 -3.47
N VAL A 439 32.07 -14.01 -2.42
CA VAL A 439 33.17 -14.99 -2.45
C VAL A 439 32.60 -16.38 -2.66
N SER A 440 31.56 -16.78 -1.93
CA SER A 440 30.90 -18.06 -2.15
C SER A 440 30.25 -18.17 -3.53
N TYR A 441 29.63 -17.10 -4.02
CA TYR A 441 29.06 -17.05 -5.37
C TYR A 441 30.12 -17.29 -6.43
N MET A 442 31.26 -16.61 -6.33
CA MET A 442 32.41 -16.81 -7.22
C MET A 442 32.95 -18.24 -7.14
N LEU A 443 33.05 -18.80 -5.92
CA LEU A 443 33.58 -20.13 -5.69
C LEU A 443 32.71 -21.23 -6.33
N TYR A 444 31.39 -21.18 -6.12
CA TYR A 444 30.50 -22.24 -6.57
C TYR A 444 30.04 -22.08 -8.02
N THR A 445 29.96 -20.85 -8.54
CA THR A 445 29.47 -20.61 -9.91
C THR A 445 30.59 -20.32 -10.92
N GLY A 446 31.77 -19.90 -10.46
CA GLY A 446 32.85 -19.44 -11.33
C GLY A 446 32.59 -18.08 -12.00
N PHE A 447 31.58 -17.32 -11.57
CA PHE A 447 31.22 -16.02 -12.13
C PHE A 447 31.46 -14.88 -11.14
N ALA A 448 31.97 -13.75 -11.63
CA ALA A 448 31.99 -12.52 -10.86
C ALA A 448 30.57 -11.94 -10.74
N PRO A 449 30.10 -11.55 -9.55
CA PRO A 449 28.79 -10.91 -9.39
C PRO A 449 28.74 -9.54 -10.09
N LEU A 450 27.55 -9.15 -10.55
CA LEU A 450 27.35 -7.96 -11.39
C LEU A 450 27.60 -6.63 -10.64
N GLN A 451 27.38 -6.59 -9.33
CA GLN A 451 27.70 -5.43 -8.49
C GLN A 451 27.68 -5.81 -7.01
N LEU A 452 28.59 -5.23 -6.22
CA LEU A 452 28.51 -5.24 -4.75
C LEU A 452 28.36 -3.82 -4.22
N LYS A 453 27.61 -3.62 -3.13
CA LYS A 453 27.41 -2.31 -2.47
C LYS A 453 27.44 -2.48 -0.95
N SER A 454 28.07 -1.55 -0.23
CA SER A 454 28.20 -1.60 1.25
C SER A 454 27.80 -0.34 1.99
N LYS A 455 27.46 0.75 1.29
CA LYS A 455 26.89 1.90 1.97
C LYS A 455 25.54 1.49 2.57
N VAL A 456 25.32 1.92 3.82
CA VAL A 456 24.25 1.62 4.80
C VAL A 456 22.81 1.83 4.30
N ALA A 457 22.62 1.97 3.00
CA ALA A 457 21.35 2.18 2.35
C ALA A 457 20.39 0.97 2.34
N SER A 458 20.76 -0.23 2.82
CA SER A 458 19.85 -1.38 3.09
C SER A 458 20.55 -2.76 3.10
N SER A 459 21.19 -3.20 4.19
CA SER A 459 21.78 -4.57 4.16
C SER A 459 21.42 -5.47 5.34
N TYR A 460 20.34 -5.13 6.05
CA TYR A 460 19.77 -6.04 7.04
C TYR A 460 18.54 -6.83 6.53
N ALA A 461 18.08 -6.62 5.27
CA ALA A 461 16.83 -7.24 4.80
C ALA A 461 16.67 -7.44 3.29
N ALA A 462 17.66 -7.08 2.49
CA ALA A 462 17.69 -7.50 1.09
C ALA A 462 18.64 -8.68 1.02
N GLY A 463 18.15 -9.89 1.31
CA GLY A 463 18.98 -11.09 1.19
C GLY A 463 19.63 -11.18 -0.18
N PHE A 464 20.67 -12.01 -0.26
CA PHE A 464 21.52 -12.04 -1.46
C PHE A 464 20.71 -12.28 -2.74
N THR A 465 20.79 -11.32 -3.68
CA THR A 465 20.13 -11.44 -4.99
C THR A 465 21.10 -12.08 -5.99
N PHE A 466 20.69 -13.21 -6.57
CA PHE A 466 21.48 -13.90 -7.58
C PHE A 466 21.57 -13.06 -8.86
N PRO A 467 22.78 -12.67 -9.31
CA PRO A 467 22.94 -11.76 -10.44
C PRO A 467 22.72 -12.41 -11.81
N HIS A 468 22.83 -13.74 -11.89
CA HIS A 468 22.67 -14.50 -13.13
C HIS A 468 21.58 -15.55 -12.96
N GLN A 469 20.95 -15.95 -14.07
CA GLN A 469 20.01 -17.07 -14.07
C GLN A 469 20.81 -18.37 -14.02
N ILE A 470 20.58 -19.19 -13.01
CA ILE A 470 21.24 -20.49 -12.85
C ILE A 470 20.17 -21.56 -13.00
N HIS A 471 20.39 -22.50 -13.92
CA HIS A 471 19.48 -23.63 -14.10
C HIS A 471 19.45 -24.47 -12.81
N ASP A 472 18.25 -24.78 -12.34
CA ASP A 472 18.07 -25.55 -11.11
C ASP A 472 18.44 -27.03 -11.35
N THR A 473 19.39 -27.50 -10.56
CA THR A 473 19.93 -28.87 -10.54
C THR A 473 20.19 -29.25 -9.08
N LYS A 474 20.41 -30.54 -8.82
CA LYS A 474 20.77 -31.01 -7.48
C LYS A 474 21.93 -30.19 -6.88
N GLU A 475 23.01 -30.02 -7.64
CA GLU A 475 24.20 -29.29 -7.18
C GLU A 475 23.93 -27.78 -7.06
N SER A 476 23.29 -27.17 -8.06
CA SER A 476 23.05 -25.71 -8.03
C SER A 476 22.11 -25.28 -6.90
N LEU A 477 21.18 -26.13 -6.45
CA LEU A 477 20.38 -25.86 -5.25
C LEU A 477 21.24 -25.90 -3.98
N LEU A 478 22.14 -26.88 -3.84
CA LEU A 478 23.08 -26.94 -2.72
C LEU A 478 24.02 -25.73 -2.71
N ASP A 479 24.52 -25.32 -3.88
CA ASP A 479 25.33 -24.11 -4.05
C ASP A 479 24.58 -22.85 -3.63
N ARG A 480 23.32 -22.71 -4.04
CA ARG A 480 22.48 -21.57 -3.63
C ARG A 480 22.28 -21.51 -2.12
N ILE A 481 22.05 -22.66 -1.46
CA ILE A 481 21.95 -22.74 0.00
C ILE A 481 23.27 -22.29 0.65
N LYS A 482 24.42 -22.80 0.19
CA LYS A 482 25.75 -22.39 0.69
C LYS A 482 25.97 -20.88 0.51
N ILE A 483 25.58 -20.31 -0.62
CA ILE A 483 25.70 -18.87 -0.90
C ILE A 483 24.86 -18.06 0.08
N TYR A 484 23.60 -18.44 0.35
CA TYR A 484 22.77 -17.76 1.35
C TYR A 484 23.39 -17.84 2.75
N LEU A 485 23.93 -19.00 3.16
CA LEU A 485 24.56 -19.15 4.47
C LEU A 485 25.86 -18.33 4.62
N ALA A 486 26.50 -17.96 3.52
CA ALA A 486 27.84 -17.37 3.51
C ALA A 486 27.94 -16.00 4.18
N GLY A 487 26.93 -15.13 4.07
CA GLY A 487 26.97 -13.77 4.62
C GLY A 487 27.17 -13.76 6.14
N GLY A 488 26.27 -14.42 6.86
CA GLY A 488 26.36 -14.55 8.32
C GLY A 488 27.59 -15.33 8.79
N ILE A 489 28.05 -16.34 8.04
CA ILE A 489 29.28 -17.08 8.37
C ILE A 489 30.52 -16.20 8.20
N ALA A 490 30.55 -15.34 7.17
CA ALA A 490 31.65 -14.39 6.98
C ALA A 490 31.75 -13.40 8.15
N GLU A 491 30.61 -12.92 8.67
CA GLU A 491 30.59 -12.09 9.88
C GLU A 491 31.19 -12.80 11.09
N GLU A 492 30.81 -14.06 11.33
CA GLU A 492 31.36 -14.87 12.43
C GLU A 492 32.88 -15.07 12.29
N ILE A 493 33.37 -15.30 11.07
CA ILE A 493 34.80 -15.49 10.79
C ILE A 493 35.60 -14.19 11.02
N VAL A 494 35.08 -13.04 10.59
CA VAL A 494 35.82 -11.76 10.61
C VAL A 494 35.67 -11.00 11.92
N PHE A 495 34.47 -10.99 12.52
CA PHE A 495 34.16 -10.23 13.75
C PHE A 495 34.06 -11.10 15.01
N GLY A 496 34.00 -12.42 14.85
CA GLY A 496 33.77 -13.38 15.94
C GLY A 496 32.29 -13.66 16.18
N GLU A 497 31.98 -14.85 16.71
CA GLU A 497 30.60 -15.33 16.89
C GLU A 497 29.75 -14.41 17.79
N HIS A 498 30.35 -13.75 18.78
CA HIS A 498 29.65 -12.81 19.67
C HIS A 498 29.22 -11.50 19.00
N ASN A 499 29.81 -11.17 17.85
CA ASN A 499 29.55 -9.92 17.12
C ASN A 499 28.82 -10.17 15.79
N ALA A 500 28.43 -11.41 15.50
CA ALA A 500 27.63 -11.73 14.32
C ALA A 500 26.22 -11.13 14.44
N SER A 501 25.78 -10.44 13.40
CA SER A 501 24.53 -9.71 13.40
C SER A 501 23.30 -10.62 13.21
N ILE A 502 22.12 -10.07 13.50
CA ILE A 502 20.83 -10.71 13.18
C ILE A 502 20.47 -10.60 11.69
N GLY A 503 21.26 -9.87 10.88
CA GLY A 503 21.01 -9.61 9.46
C GLY A 503 21.00 -10.83 8.55
N ARG A 504 21.36 -12.00 9.06
CA ARG A 504 21.32 -13.31 8.38
C ARG A 504 19.97 -14.01 8.40
N SER A 505 18.94 -13.43 9.02
CA SER A 505 17.62 -14.06 9.23
C SER A 505 16.97 -14.43 7.89
N HIS A 506 16.80 -13.45 7.00
CA HIS A 506 16.26 -13.68 5.66
C HIS A 506 17.05 -14.72 4.84
N ASP A 507 18.38 -14.67 4.84
CA ASP A 507 19.18 -15.66 4.08
C ASP A 507 18.99 -17.08 4.64
N ARG A 508 18.85 -17.22 5.96
CA ARG A 508 18.51 -18.51 6.59
C ARG A 508 17.12 -18.97 6.23
N GLU A 509 16.14 -18.07 6.15
CA GLU A 509 14.80 -18.41 5.68
C GLU A 509 14.84 -18.94 4.24
N GLN A 510 15.50 -18.22 3.33
CA GLN A 510 15.65 -18.64 1.93
C GLN A 510 16.41 -19.97 1.80
N ALA A 511 17.50 -20.14 2.56
CA ALA A 511 18.23 -21.40 2.63
C ALA A 511 17.33 -22.56 3.12
N THR A 512 16.50 -22.30 4.13
CA THR A 512 15.57 -23.29 4.69
C THR A 512 14.46 -23.66 3.69
N ILE A 513 13.91 -22.68 2.97
CA ILE A 513 12.93 -22.92 1.90
C ILE A 513 13.55 -23.80 0.82
N LEU A 514 14.76 -23.47 0.34
CA LEU A 514 15.46 -24.28 -0.67
C LEU A 514 15.78 -25.68 -0.17
N ALA A 515 16.23 -25.85 1.08
CA ALA A 515 16.49 -27.16 1.66
C ALA A 515 15.20 -27.98 1.84
N THR A 516 14.10 -27.32 2.18
CA THR A 516 12.78 -27.94 2.27
C THR A 516 12.32 -28.41 0.89
N ASP A 517 12.42 -27.57 -0.13
CA ASP A 517 12.08 -27.92 -1.51
C ASP A 517 12.98 -29.05 -2.05
N TYR A 518 14.28 -29.01 -1.72
CA TYR A 518 15.25 -30.05 -2.10
C TYR A 518 14.82 -31.44 -1.62
N ILE A 519 14.34 -31.55 -0.38
CA ILE A 519 13.90 -32.83 0.22
C ILE A 519 12.46 -33.16 -0.12
N ARG A 520 11.52 -32.22 0.07
CA ARG A 520 10.08 -32.49 0.01
C ARG A 520 9.46 -32.33 -1.38
N LYS A 521 10.05 -31.53 -2.27
CA LYS A 521 9.43 -31.16 -3.55
C LYS A 521 10.15 -31.76 -4.75
N TYR A 522 11.47 -31.68 -4.78
CA TYR A 522 12.28 -32.13 -5.91
C TYR A 522 12.79 -33.56 -5.78
N GLY A 523 12.66 -34.17 -4.60
CA GLY A 523 13.05 -35.57 -4.37
C GLY A 523 14.54 -35.84 -4.58
N PHE A 524 15.41 -34.84 -4.30
CA PHE A 524 16.87 -35.01 -4.43
C PHE A 524 17.50 -35.74 -3.25
N ASP A 525 16.73 -35.98 -2.20
CA ASP A 525 17.09 -36.80 -1.06
C ASP A 525 17.04 -38.29 -1.39
N GLU A 526 17.91 -39.08 -0.75
CA GLU A 526 18.00 -40.53 -0.98
C GLU A 526 16.82 -41.31 -0.38
N GLU A 527 16.24 -40.82 0.73
CA GLU A 527 15.15 -41.48 1.45
C GLU A 527 13.77 -40.92 1.05
N TYR A 528 13.70 -39.63 0.72
CA TYR A 528 12.46 -38.92 0.40
C TYR A 528 12.45 -38.44 -1.06
N GLN A 529 11.79 -39.21 -1.93
CA GLN A 529 11.71 -38.93 -3.37
C GLN A 529 10.32 -38.48 -3.84
N ALA A 530 9.28 -38.64 -3.01
CA ALA A 530 7.94 -38.22 -3.35
C ALA A 530 7.79 -36.68 -3.24
N ALA A 531 6.97 -36.10 -4.12
CA ALA A 531 6.66 -34.68 -4.10
C ALA A 531 5.49 -34.39 -3.14
N TYR A 532 5.79 -33.70 -2.04
CA TYR A 532 4.83 -33.25 -1.04
C TYR A 532 4.58 -31.75 -1.21
N SER A 533 3.41 -31.38 -1.73
CA SER A 533 2.99 -29.97 -1.88
C SER A 533 2.43 -29.44 -0.56
N LEU A 534 2.85 -28.24 -0.16
CA LEU A 534 2.33 -27.55 1.03
C LEU A 534 0.93 -26.98 0.81
N GLU A 535 0.56 -26.70 -0.45
CA GLU A 535 -0.61 -25.89 -0.79
C GLU A 535 -1.86 -26.71 -1.14
N ASP A 536 -1.74 -28.00 -1.49
CA ASP A 536 -2.87 -28.85 -1.86
C ASP A 536 -3.17 -29.96 -0.83
N TYR A 537 -4.44 -30.02 -0.42
CA TYR A 537 -4.91 -30.71 0.79
C TYR A 537 -5.07 -32.26 0.81
N PRO A 538 -4.62 -33.10 -0.16
CA PRO A 538 -4.67 -34.55 0.04
C PRO A 538 -3.36 -35.23 0.46
N HIS A 539 -2.18 -34.61 0.26
CA HIS A 539 -0.88 -35.31 0.39
C HIS A 539 0.19 -34.50 1.15
N ARG A 540 -0.17 -33.96 2.33
CA ARG A 540 0.80 -33.29 3.20
C ARG A 540 1.62 -34.30 3.99
N MET A 541 2.93 -34.20 3.88
CA MET A 541 3.86 -34.91 4.77
C MET A 541 3.79 -34.31 6.18
N GLN A 542 3.85 -35.15 7.21
CA GLN A 542 4.07 -34.64 8.58
C GLN A 542 5.48 -34.02 8.64
N HIS A 543 5.55 -32.76 9.05
CA HIS A 543 6.78 -31.97 8.94
C HIS A 543 7.94 -32.54 9.75
N ASP A 544 7.64 -33.04 10.94
CA ASP A 544 8.58 -33.62 11.90
C ASP A 544 9.42 -34.79 11.34
N ILE A 545 8.90 -35.51 10.36
CA ILE A 545 9.58 -36.64 9.71
C ILE A 545 10.87 -36.18 9.00
N THR A 546 10.82 -35.07 8.27
CA THR A 546 11.97 -34.60 7.47
C THR A 546 12.71 -33.42 8.11
N ASP A 547 12.14 -32.75 9.11
CA ASP A 547 12.74 -31.56 9.73
C ASP A 547 14.15 -31.84 10.27
N LYS A 548 14.38 -33.01 10.90
CA LYS A 548 15.73 -33.41 11.35
C LYS A 548 16.73 -33.54 10.20
N LYS A 549 16.27 -33.94 9.03
CA LYS A 549 17.13 -34.14 7.85
C LYS A 549 17.43 -32.82 7.15
N ILE A 550 16.43 -31.93 7.08
CA ILE A 550 16.60 -30.54 6.63
C ILE A 550 17.63 -29.83 7.53
N GLU A 551 17.49 -29.96 8.86
CA GLU A 551 18.40 -29.37 9.83
C GLU A 551 19.84 -29.91 9.64
N LYS A 552 20.00 -31.23 9.49
CA LYS A 552 21.31 -31.83 9.22
C LYS A 552 21.93 -31.35 7.92
N LEU A 553 21.14 -31.26 6.84
CA LEU A 553 21.59 -30.74 5.55
C LEU A 553 22.10 -29.30 5.68
N ILE A 554 21.34 -28.42 6.35
CA ILE A 554 21.75 -27.04 6.61
C ILE A 554 23.04 -26.99 7.44
N GLN A 555 23.17 -27.82 8.49
CA GLN A 555 24.37 -27.90 9.32
C GLN A 555 25.62 -28.31 8.52
N ASP A 556 25.49 -29.35 7.68
CA ASP A 556 26.59 -29.84 6.85
C ASP A 556 27.02 -28.80 5.82
N LEU A 557 26.06 -28.13 5.16
CA LEU A 557 26.34 -27.06 4.20
C LEU A 557 26.93 -25.81 4.85
N ALA A 558 26.47 -25.44 6.05
CA ALA A 558 27.04 -24.34 6.82
C ALA A 558 28.49 -24.63 7.20
N LYS A 559 28.79 -25.84 7.68
CA LYS A 559 30.16 -26.26 7.99
C LYS A 559 31.06 -26.18 6.76
N LYS A 560 30.60 -26.72 5.62
CA LYS A 560 31.34 -26.67 4.37
C LYS A 560 31.60 -25.23 3.90
N THR A 561 30.58 -24.38 3.97
CA THR A 561 30.70 -22.96 3.61
C THR A 561 31.71 -22.23 4.49
N ARG A 562 31.73 -22.52 5.79
CA ARG A 562 32.72 -21.96 6.73
C ARG A 562 34.15 -22.39 6.36
N GLU A 563 34.37 -23.67 6.08
CA GLU A 563 35.67 -24.19 5.64
C GLU A 563 36.14 -23.50 4.35
N ASP A 564 35.25 -23.37 3.36
CA ASP A 564 35.56 -22.76 2.08
C ASP A 564 35.85 -21.26 2.19
N LEU A 565 35.10 -20.51 3.02
CA LEU A 565 35.38 -19.11 3.30
C LEU A 565 36.69 -18.91 4.07
N MET A 566 37.03 -19.81 5.00
CA MET A 566 38.31 -19.76 5.72
C MET A 566 39.50 -20.00 4.79
N LEU A 567 39.38 -20.88 3.80
CA LEU A 567 40.41 -21.08 2.78
C LEU A 567 40.66 -19.82 1.92
N HIS A 568 39.62 -19.01 1.74
CA HIS A 568 39.65 -17.76 0.99
C HIS A 568 39.59 -16.50 1.88
N LEU A 569 40.05 -16.60 3.14
CA LEU A 569 39.95 -15.51 4.12
C LEU A 569 40.61 -14.20 3.66
N ASP A 570 41.78 -14.30 3.02
CA ASP A 570 42.49 -13.11 2.53
C ASP A 570 41.71 -12.39 1.43
N LEU A 571 41.05 -13.15 0.53
CA LEU A 571 40.18 -12.59 -0.50
C LEU A 571 38.96 -11.91 0.12
N LEU A 572 38.32 -12.57 1.09
CA LEU A 572 37.17 -12.04 1.83
C LEU A 572 37.53 -10.72 2.52
N LYS A 573 38.67 -10.65 3.21
CA LYS A 573 39.14 -9.44 3.90
C LYS A 573 39.48 -8.31 2.93
N ASP A 574 40.26 -8.59 1.89
CA ASP A 574 40.66 -7.56 0.91
C ASP A 574 39.43 -6.98 0.18
N MET A 575 38.49 -7.82 -0.24
CA MET A 575 37.23 -7.37 -0.83
C MET A 575 36.40 -6.57 0.16
N SER A 576 36.29 -7.00 1.42
CA SER A 576 35.52 -6.29 2.46
C SER A 576 36.09 -4.89 2.74
N ILE A 577 37.41 -4.76 2.81
CA ILE A 577 38.09 -3.48 3.01
C ILE A 577 37.89 -2.56 1.80
N GLU A 578 38.04 -3.09 0.59
CA GLU A 578 37.86 -2.34 -0.65
C GLU A 578 36.40 -1.85 -0.78
N LEU A 579 35.45 -2.75 -0.53
CA LEU A 579 34.03 -2.46 -0.57
C LEU A 579 33.66 -1.43 0.51
N SER A 580 34.15 -1.56 1.74
CA SER A 580 33.90 -0.60 2.84
C SER A 580 34.37 0.82 2.48
N LYS A 581 35.54 0.95 1.83
CA LYS A 581 36.09 2.25 1.42
C LYS A 581 35.35 2.89 0.25
N LYS A 582 35.07 2.11 -0.80
CA LYS A 582 34.46 2.62 -2.05
C LYS A 582 32.95 2.76 -1.95
N GLY A 583 32.30 1.92 -1.13
CA GLY A 583 30.85 1.80 -1.03
C GLY A 583 30.20 0.96 -2.11
N SER A 584 30.91 0.67 -3.21
CA SER A 584 30.49 -0.26 -4.25
C SER A 584 31.67 -0.80 -5.04
N MET A 585 31.52 -1.99 -5.62
CA MET A 585 32.49 -2.61 -6.52
C MET A 585 31.80 -3.12 -7.80
N LEU A 586 32.41 -2.84 -8.95
CA LEU A 586 31.96 -3.29 -10.27
C LEU A 586 32.57 -4.66 -10.64
N PRO A 587 32.03 -5.40 -11.62
CA PRO A 587 32.48 -6.75 -11.96
C PRO A 587 33.97 -6.82 -12.32
N LYS A 588 34.49 -5.80 -12.99
CA LYS A 588 35.90 -5.70 -13.35
C LYS A 588 36.81 -5.57 -12.12
N GLU A 589 36.36 -4.83 -11.11
CA GLU A 589 37.09 -4.66 -9.85
C GLU A 589 37.07 -5.97 -9.06
N ILE A 590 35.88 -6.59 -8.95
CA ILE A 590 35.70 -7.89 -8.28
C ILE A 590 36.56 -8.97 -8.95
N TYR A 591 36.55 -9.05 -10.28
CA TYR A 591 37.41 -9.95 -11.06
C TYR A 591 38.90 -9.69 -10.79
N SER A 592 39.32 -8.42 -10.72
CA SER A 592 40.72 -8.08 -10.48
C SER A 592 41.19 -8.51 -9.08
N THR A 593 40.33 -8.35 -8.07
CA THR A 593 40.60 -8.76 -6.69
C THR A 593 40.58 -10.29 -6.58
N ALA A 594 39.61 -10.98 -7.18
CA ALA A 594 39.58 -12.45 -7.24
C ALA A 594 40.85 -13.05 -7.88
N LYS A 595 41.28 -12.48 -9.01
CA LYS A 595 42.49 -12.91 -9.72
C LYS A 595 43.76 -12.70 -8.90
N LYS A 596 43.86 -11.60 -8.13
CA LYS A 596 44.97 -11.35 -7.20
C LYS A 596 45.11 -12.47 -6.16
N HIS A 597 43.99 -13.03 -5.71
CA HIS A 597 43.96 -14.15 -4.76
C HIS A 597 43.88 -15.53 -5.44
N LYS A 598 44.23 -15.63 -6.73
CA LYS A 598 44.29 -16.88 -7.52
C LYS A 598 42.94 -17.61 -7.65
N LEU A 599 41.82 -16.90 -7.53
CA LEU A 599 40.50 -17.44 -7.86
C LEU A 599 40.18 -17.11 -9.32
N GLU A 600 40.05 -18.14 -10.16
CA GLU A 600 39.66 -17.97 -11.56
C GLU A 600 38.14 -17.81 -11.68
N VAL A 601 37.70 -16.64 -12.15
CA VAL A 601 36.27 -16.35 -12.38
C VAL A 601 36.09 -15.70 -13.74
N SER A 602 34.90 -15.82 -14.32
CA SER A 602 34.56 -15.15 -15.58
C SER A 602 33.52 -14.05 -15.37
N ILE A 603 33.59 -12.99 -16.18
CA ILE A 603 32.58 -11.92 -16.18
C ILE A 603 31.51 -12.28 -17.21
N LYS A 604 30.24 -12.25 -16.80
CA LYS A 604 29.08 -12.48 -17.66
C LYS A 604 28.14 -11.27 -17.59
N GLU A 605 27.28 -11.14 -18.59
CA GLU A 605 26.30 -10.06 -18.67
C GLU A 605 25.02 -10.42 -17.89
N GLU A 606 24.26 -9.39 -17.53
CA GLU A 606 22.95 -9.55 -16.88
C GLU A 606 22.01 -10.37 -17.76
N GLY A 607 21.34 -11.36 -17.18
CA GLY A 607 20.48 -12.30 -17.93
C GLY A 607 21.21 -13.50 -18.54
N TYR A 608 22.52 -13.65 -18.33
CA TYR A 608 23.21 -14.89 -18.69
C TYR A 608 22.60 -16.09 -17.94
N LEU A 609 22.26 -17.13 -18.70
CA LEU A 609 21.70 -18.38 -18.21
C LEU A 609 22.80 -19.45 -18.11
N HIS A 610 23.17 -19.83 -16.89
CA HIS A 610 24.10 -20.91 -16.62
C HIS A 610 23.36 -22.25 -16.63
N ILE A 611 23.56 -23.05 -17.69
CA ILE A 611 23.06 -24.42 -17.82
C ILE A 611 24.24 -25.38 -17.90
N ALA A 612 24.10 -26.54 -17.27
CA ALA A 612 25.08 -27.62 -17.38
C ALA A 612 25.28 -28.01 -18.86
N ALA A 613 26.49 -28.42 -19.24
CA ALA A 613 26.80 -28.79 -20.61
C ALA A 613 26.24 -30.18 -20.98
N TYR A 614 24.92 -30.38 -20.82
CA TYR A 614 24.23 -31.65 -21.05
C TYR A 614 24.57 -32.27 -22.41
N HIS A 615 24.66 -31.44 -23.44
CA HIS A 615 25.02 -31.93 -24.79
C HIS A 615 26.42 -32.55 -24.84
N LYS A 616 27.42 -31.94 -24.21
CA LYS A 616 28.78 -32.50 -24.12
C LYS A 616 28.83 -33.77 -23.27
N MET A 617 28.02 -33.82 -22.21
CA MET A 617 27.91 -35.00 -21.34
C MET A 617 27.24 -36.19 -22.05
N LEU A 618 26.41 -35.94 -23.08
CA LEU A 618 25.84 -36.99 -23.92
C LEU A 618 26.86 -37.56 -24.93
N GLU A 619 27.91 -36.81 -25.24
CA GLU A 619 28.98 -37.21 -26.17
C GLU A 619 30.17 -37.90 -25.48
N GLN A 620 30.19 -37.91 -24.14
CA GLN A 620 31.15 -38.63 -23.29
C GLN A 620 30.59 -39.99 -22.88
#